data_AF-A0A6P0XLV1-F1
#
_entry.id   AF-A0A6P0XLV1-F1
#
_cell.length_a   1.000
_cell.length_b   1.000
_cell.length_c   1.000
_cell.angle_alpha   90.00
_cell.angle_beta   90.00
_cell.angle_gamma   90.00
#
_symmetry.space_group_name_H-M   'P 1'
#
loop_
_entity.id
_entity.type
_entity.pdbx_description
1 polymer ?
#
loop_
_entity_poly.entity_id
_entity_poly.type
_entity_poly.pdbx_seq_one_letter_code
_entity_poly.pdbx_strand_id
1 'polypeptide(L)'
;MISLNYCKVEALSTQGKSVILEIELLGARAIKYSIPDAYRLFILPPSLAELEKRLRRRGTDSEEALAKRLVRAQEEIAAAEEFDHQIVNDDFEIALAEIEAVIKKVIF
;
A
#
# COMPACT_ATOMS: atom_id res chain seq x y z
N MET A 1 -12.45 3.97 15.72
CA MET A 1 -12.93 5.29 15.26
C MET A 1 -12.35 5.56 13.86
N ILE A 2 -12.90 4.90 12.82
CA ILE A 2 -12.46 5.02 11.41
C ILE A 2 -13.45 5.90 10.59
N SER A 3 -14.54 6.37 11.22
CA SER A 3 -15.66 7.05 10.57
C SER A 3 -15.31 8.34 9.82
N LEU A 4 -14.23 9.03 10.19
CA LEU A 4 -13.88 10.34 9.63
C LEU A 4 -13.29 10.27 8.20
N ASN A 5 -12.63 9.17 7.84
CA ASN A 5 -12.05 9.02 6.50
C ASN A 5 -13.08 8.50 5.49
N TYR A 6 -13.99 7.62 5.92
CA TYR A 6 -14.99 7.01 5.05
C TYR A 6 -15.95 8.03 4.41
N CYS A 7 -16.57 8.90 5.22
CA CYS A 7 -17.53 9.90 4.74
C CYS A 7 -16.90 10.85 3.71
N LYS A 8 -15.60 11.14 3.86
CA LYS A 8 -14.87 11.99 2.92
C LYS A 8 -14.58 11.29 1.59
N VAL A 9 -14.26 9.99 1.61
CA VAL A 9 -14.04 9.19 0.40
C VAL A 9 -15.35 9.07 -0.40
N GLU A 10 -16.45 8.75 0.27
CA GLU A 10 -17.76 8.63 -0.35
C GLU A 10 -18.26 9.98 -0.91
N ALA A 11 -18.07 11.07 -0.16
CA ALA A 11 -18.42 12.42 -0.63
C ALA A 11 -17.61 12.88 -1.85
N LEU A 12 -16.33 12.50 -1.94
CA LEU A 12 -15.50 12.81 -3.12
C LEU A 12 -15.86 11.92 -4.32
N SER A 13 -16.15 10.64 -4.08
CA SER A 13 -16.58 9.69 -5.11
C SER A 13 -17.90 10.11 -5.75
N THR A 14 -18.89 10.52 -4.94
CA THR A 14 -20.19 11.04 -5.43
C THR A 14 -20.08 12.35 -6.22
N GLN A 15 -18.95 13.07 -6.13
CA GLN A 15 -18.64 14.24 -6.97
C GLN A 15 -17.96 13.86 -8.30
N GLY A 16 -17.85 12.57 -8.62
CA GLY A 16 -17.16 12.07 -9.81
C GLY A 16 -15.65 12.23 -9.76
N LYS A 17 -15.06 12.39 -8.56
CA LYS A 17 -13.61 12.52 -8.39
C LYS A 17 -12.99 11.17 -8.08
N SER A 18 -11.84 10.88 -8.69
CA SER A 18 -10.99 9.77 -8.30
C SER A 18 -10.33 10.04 -6.95
N VAL A 19 -10.31 9.04 -6.07
CA VAL A 19 -9.70 9.13 -4.74
C VAL A 19 -8.61 8.07 -4.63
N ILE A 20 -7.38 8.50 -4.33
CA ILE A 20 -6.26 7.61 -4.02
C ILE A 20 -6.05 7.65 -2.51
N LEU A 21 -5.93 6.47 -1.89
CA LEU A 21 -5.71 6.30 -0.47
C LEU A 21 -4.40 5.57 -0.23
N GLU A 22 -3.49 6.22 0.51
CA GLU A 22 -2.28 5.59 1.04
C GLU A 22 -2.53 5.27 2.53
N ILE A 23 -2.72 3.99 2.85
CA ILE A 23 -3.05 3.52 4.21
C ILE A 23 -2.35 2.19 4.51
N GLU A 24 -2.13 1.92 5.80
CA GLU A 24 -1.56 0.67 6.28
C GLU A 24 -2.53 -0.53 6.10
N LEU A 25 -2.01 -1.77 6.19
CA LEU A 25 -2.74 -3.02 5.93
C LEU A 25 -4.09 -3.13 6.69
N LEU A 26 -4.12 -2.80 7.98
CA LEU A 26 -5.36 -2.83 8.77
C LEU A 26 -6.41 -1.85 8.24
N GLY A 27 -5.96 -0.67 7.78
CA GLY A 27 -6.82 0.30 7.11
C GLY A 27 -7.33 -0.22 5.77
N ALA A 28 -6.45 -0.81 4.97
CA ALA A 28 -6.81 -1.39 3.67
C ALA A 28 -7.87 -2.51 3.82
N ARG A 29 -7.72 -3.39 4.81
CA ARG A 29 -8.73 -4.40 5.15
C ARG A 29 -10.06 -3.77 5.55
N ALA A 30 -10.06 -2.69 6.34
CA ALA A 30 -11.29 -1.98 6.69
C ALA A 30 -11.98 -1.37 5.45
N ILE A 31 -11.23 -0.78 4.52
CA ILE A 31 -11.77 -0.24 3.27
C ILE A 31 -12.42 -1.35 2.43
N LYS A 32 -11.86 -2.56 2.37
CA LYS A 32 -12.46 -3.69 1.66
C LYS A 32 -13.91 -3.97 2.11
N TYR A 33 -14.21 -3.81 3.40
CA TYR A 33 -15.56 -4.02 3.92
C TYR A 33 -16.50 -2.85 3.62
N SER A 34 -15.99 -1.62 3.61
CA SER A 34 -16.82 -0.42 3.43
C SER A 34 -17.00 -0.01 1.97
N ILE A 35 -16.01 -0.29 1.12
CA ILE A 35 -16.00 0.03 -0.32
C ILE A 35 -15.44 -1.20 -1.06
N PRO A 36 -16.26 -2.24 -1.27
CA PRO A 36 -15.81 -3.49 -1.88
C PRO A 36 -15.26 -3.31 -3.31
N ASP A 37 -15.74 -2.29 -4.02
CA ASP A 37 -15.34 -1.97 -5.39
C ASP A 37 -14.02 -1.18 -5.49
N ALA A 38 -13.39 -0.85 -4.34
CA ALA A 38 -12.12 -0.16 -4.33
C ALA A 38 -11.03 -1.06 -4.93
N TYR A 39 -10.34 -0.57 -5.97
CA TYR A 39 -9.18 -1.25 -6.53
C TYR A 39 -7.97 -1.07 -5.60
N ARG A 40 -7.41 -2.17 -5.10
CA ARG A 40 -6.37 -2.17 -4.08
C ARG A 40 -5.05 -2.61 -4.69
N LEU A 41 -4.09 -1.70 -4.65
CA LEU A 41 -2.73 -1.91 -5.12
C LEU A 41 -1.80 -2.15 -3.95
N PHE A 42 -0.98 -3.19 -4.00
CA PHE A 42 0.08 -3.43 -3.02
C PHE A 42 1.46 -3.22 -3.63
N ILE A 43 2.32 -2.48 -2.94
CA ILE A 43 3.69 -2.22 -3.38
C ILE A 43 4.64 -3.06 -2.54
N LEU A 44 5.21 -4.09 -3.16
CA LEU A 44 6.16 -5.01 -2.56
C LEU A 44 7.59 -4.45 -2.60
N PRO A 45 8.40 -4.67 -1.56
CA PRO A 45 9.85 -4.61 -1.72
C PRO A 45 10.33 -5.80 -2.58
N PRO A 46 11.47 -5.69 -3.28
CA PRO A 46 12.03 -6.78 -4.09
C PRO A 46 12.42 -7.99 -3.25
N SER A 47 12.82 -7.78 -1.99
CA SER A 47 13.01 -8.83 -1.01
C SER A 47 13.02 -8.24 0.40
N LEU A 48 12.78 -9.09 1.41
CA LEU A 48 12.96 -8.71 2.82
C LEU A 48 14.41 -8.28 3.11
N ALA A 49 15.39 -8.94 2.49
CA ALA A 49 16.81 -8.61 2.67
C ALA A 49 17.14 -7.20 2.13
N GLU A 50 16.60 -6.83 0.96
CA GLU A 50 16.79 -5.49 0.40
C GLU A 50 16.04 -4.43 1.22
N LEU A 51 14.85 -4.75 1.74
CA LEU A 51 14.15 -3.88 2.68
C LEU A 51 14.96 -3.62 3.95
N GLU A 52 15.51 -4.67 4.56
CA GLU A 52 16.40 -4.55 5.73
C GLU A 52 17.60 -3.66 5.42
N LYS A 53 18.28 -3.89 4.29
CA LYS A 53 19.41 -3.08 3.85
C LYS A 53 19.04 -1.61 3.68
N ARG A 54 17.87 -1.31 3.08
CA ARG A 54 17.36 0.06 2.92
C ARG A 54 17.06 0.72 4.27
N LEU A 55 16.47 -0.01 5.22
CA LEU A 55 16.19 0.48 6.58
C LEU A 55 17.47 0.74 7.37
N ARG A 56 18.42 -0.21 7.34
CA ARG A 56 19.74 -0.05 7.97
C ARG A 56 20.51 1.15 7.41
N ARG A 57 20.47 1.35 6.09
CA ARG A 57 21.15 2.48 5.42
C ARG A 57 20.57 3.84 5.83
N ARG A 58 19.29 3.93 6.20
CA ARG A 58 18.70 5.17 6.73
C ARG A 58 19.27 5.53 8.10
N GLY A 59 19.80 4.56 8.86
CA GLY A 59 20.60 4.80 10.07
C GLY A 59 19.84 5.45 11.24
N THR A 60 18.52 5.57 11.15
CA THR A 60 17.68 6.28 12.14
C THR A 60 17.01 5.35 13.15
N ASP A 61 17.02 4.03 12.92
CA ASP A 61 16.32 3.06 13.76
C ASP A 61 17.32 2.30 14.65
N SER A 62 16.92 2.01 15.90
CA SER A 62 17.63 1.04 16.75
C SER A 62 17.43 -0.38 16.21
N GLU A 63 18.32 -1.32 16.56
CA GLU A 63 18.19 -2.73 16.16
C GLU A 63 16.84 -3.34 16.57
N GLU A 64 16.32 -2.97 17.74
CA GLU A 64 15.01 -3.42 18.22
C GLU A 64 13.85 -2.87 17.38
N ALA A 65 13.94 -1.60 16.95
CA ALA A 65 12.95 -0.98 16.10
C ALA A 65 12.98 -1.57 14.67
N LEU A 66 14.17 -1.85 14.16
CA LEU A 66 14.38 -2.52 12.89
C LEU A 66 13.76 -3.92 12.89
N ALA A 67 14.04 -4.73 13.91
CA ALA A 67 13.47 -6.08 14.03
C ALA A 67 11.93 -6.06 14.02
N LYS A 68 11.32 -5.14 14.76
CA LYS A 68 9.85 -4.97 14.76
C LYS A 68 9.31 -4.57 13.39
N ARG A 69 10.00 -3.68 12.67
CA ARG A 69 9.62 -3.29 11.30
C ARG A 69 9.73 -4.45 10.32
N LEU A 70 10.77 -5.28 10.42
CA LEU A 70 10.94 -6.43 9.55
C LEU A 70 9.87 -7.50 9.77
N VAL A 71 9.51 -7.78 11.04
CA VAL A 71 8.38 -8.66 11.36
C VAL A 71 7.09 -8.13 10.75
N ARG A 72 6.81 -6.83 10.94
CA ARG A 72 5.63 -6.19 10.35
C ARG A 72 5.63 -6.27 8.82
N ALA A 73 6.77 -6.01 8.17
CA ALA A 73 6.88 -6.10 6.72
C ALA A 73 6.63 -7.54 6.22
N GLN A 74 7.04 -8.55 6.97
CA GLN A 74 6.78 -9.94 6.63
C GLN A 74 5.28 -10.27 6.72
N GLU A 75 4.59 -9.77 7.75
CA GLU A 75 3.12 -9.88 7.85
C GLU A 75 2.41 -9.15 6.70
N GLU A 76 2.89 -7.97 6.33
CA GLU A 76 2.33 -7.18 5.23
C GLU A 76 2.53 -7.87 3.87
N ILE A 77 3.71 -8.45 3.61
CA ILE A 77 3.99 -9.25 2.40
C ILE A 77 3.10 -10.50 2.37
N ALA A 78 2.89 -11.19 3.49
CA ALA A 78 2.01 -12.35 3.54
C ALA A 78 0.55 -11.99 3.23
N ALA A 79 0.14 -10.76 3.49
CA ALA A 79 -1.19 -10.25 3.16
C ALA A 79 -1.30 -9.70 1.73
N ALA A 80 -0.21 -9.67 0.94
CA ALA A 80 -0.22 -9.12 -0.41
C ALA A 80 -1.22 -9.83 -1.34
N GLU A 81 -1.49 -11.12 -1.11
CA GLU A 81 -2.49 -11.90 -1.84
C GLU A 81 -3.92 -11.39 -1.65
N GLU A 82 -4.18 -10.54 -0.64
CA GLU A 82 -5.49 -9.93 -0.43
C GLU A 82 -5.80 -8.80 -1.40
N PHE A 83 -4.80 -8.28 -2.11
CA PHE A 83 -4.87 -7.11 -2.98
C PHE A 83 -5.12 -7.50 -4.44
N ASP A 84 -5.70 -6.57 -5.20
CA ASP A 84 -6.14 -6.83 -6.58
C ASP A 84 -4.98 -6.81 -7.58
N HIS A 85 -3.91 -6.07 -7.26
CA HIS A 85 -2.67 -6.04 -8.04
C HIS A 85 -1.46 -5.82 -7.13
N GLN A 86 -0.33 -6.42 -7.49
CA GLN A 86 0.93 -6.34 -6.74
C GLN A 86 2.01 -5.78 -7.66
N ILE A 87 2.76 -4.78 -7.18
CA ILE A 87 3.88 -4.15 -7.91
C ILE A 87 5.14 -4.30 -7.08
N VAL A 88 6.21 -4.83 -7.67
CA VAL A 88 7.51 -4.94 -7.01
C VAL A 88 8.32 -3.66 -7.23
N ASN A 89 8.64 -2.96 -6.15
CA ASN A 89 9.42 -1.73 -6.15
C ASN A 89 10.93 -1.98 -6.04
N ASP A 90 11.47 -2.64 -7.06
CA ASP A 90 12.92 -2.84 -7.23
C ASP A 90 13.57 -1.63 -7.91
N ASP A 91 13.03 -1.26 -9.08
CA ASP A 91 13.40 -0.08 -9.87
C ASP A 91 12.26 0.94 -9.86
N PHE A 92 12.61 2.20 -9.56
CA PHE A 92 11.63 3.27 -9.41
C PHE A 92 10.89 3.58 -10.71
N GLU A 93 11.58 3.62 -11.84
CA GLU A 93 11.00 3.98 -13.13
C GLU A 93 10.04 2.89 -13.61
N ILE A 94 10.43 1.62 -13.45
CA ILE A 94 9.59 0.48 -13.79
C ILE A 94 8.34 0.44 -12.90
N ALA A 95 8.50 0.57 -11.58
CA ALA A 95 7.38 0.54 -10.64
C ALA A 95 6.42 1.70 -10.90
N LEU A 96 6.93 2.91 -11.19
CA LEU A 96 6.12 4.08 -11.52
C LEU A 96 5.32 3.86 -12.82
N ALA A 97 5.96 3.36 -13.87
CA ALA A 97 5.30 3.06 -15.13
C ALA A 97 4.17 2.02 -14.96
N GLU A 98 4.40 1.01 -14.11
CA GLU A 98 3.39 0.00 -13.79
C GLU A 98 2.21 0.59 -13.00
N ILE A 99 2.49 1.42 -11.99
CA ILE A 99 1.46 2.14 -11.22
C ILE A 99 0.60 2.99 -12.16
N GLU A 100 1.22 3.76 -13.06
CA GLU A 100 0.48 4.58 -14.02
C GLU A 100 -0.42 3.75 -14.94
N ALA A 101 0.07 2.60 -15.41
CA ALA A 101 -0.70 1.71 -16.28
C ALA A 101 -1.93 1.15 -15.53
N VAL A 102 -1.75 0.74 -14.28
CA VAL A 102 -2.83 0.26 -13.42
C VAL A 102 -3.85 1.37 -13.17
N ILE A 103 -3.41 2.57 -12.79
CA ILE A 103 -4.30 3.71 -12.52
C ILE A 103 -5.11 4.07 -13.77
N LYS A 104 -4.49 4.11 -14.95
CA LYS A 104 -5.18 4.37 -16.22
C LYS A 104 -6.26 3.34 -16.50
N LYS A 105 -6.00 2.05 -16.26
CA LYS A 105 -6.96 0.95 -16.46
C LYS A 105 -8.16 1.00 -15.49
N VAL A 106 -7.96 1.54 -14.29
CA VAL A 106 -9.00 1.58 -13.24
C VAL A 106 -9.89 2.81 -13.39
N ILE A 107 -9.34 3.94 -13.84
CA ILE A 107 -10.06 5.22 -13.91
C ILE A 107 -10.75 5.42 -15.28
N PHE A 108 -10.25 4.80 -16.36
CA PHE A 108 -10.77 4.93 -17.73
C PHE A 108 -11.26 3.60 -18.28
#